data_AF-A0A917QUU0-F1
#
_entry.id   AF-A0A917QUU0-F1
#
_cell.length_a   1.000
_cell.length_b   1.000
_cell.length_c   1.000
_cell.angle_alpha   90.00
_cell.angle_beta   90.00
_cell.angle_gamma   90.00
#
_symmetry.space_group_name_H-M   'P 1'
#
loop_
_entity.id
_entity.type
_entity.pdbx_description
1 polymer ?
#
loop_
_entity_poly.entity_id
_entity_poly.type
_entity_poly.pdbx_seq_one_letter_code
_entity_poly.pdbx_strand_id
1 'polypeptide(L)'
;MTEPASPTHDIMNRACAIHLAHLTGDEAAVTRLLVECHELHGLQGVSEAMRWIDILDEVIDEVVSAGMDPRKVSFTVTPVAASS
;
A
#
# COMPACT_ATOMS: atom_id res chain seq x y z
N MET A 1 -17.54 3.10 -17.57
CA MET A 1 -17.52 3.90 -16.34
C MET A 1 -16.85 3.05 -15.29
N THR A 2 -15.61 3.35 -14.93
CA THR A 2 -14.88 2.61 -13.89
C THR A 2 -15.46 3.03 -12.55
N GLU A 3 -15.92 2.07 -11.73
CA GLU A 3 -16.40 2.38 -10.38
C GLU A 3 -15.33 3.18 -9.61
N PRO A 4 -15.71 4.17 -8.79
CA PRO A 4 -14.76 4.82 -7.92
C PRO A 4 -14.14 3.75 -7.01
N ALA A 5 -12.81 3.64 -7.04
CA ALA A 5 -12.08 2.74 -6.16
C ALA A 5 -12.56 2.97 -4.71
N SER A 6 -12.86 1.88 -3.99
CA SER A 6 -13.27 2.01 -2.58
C SER A 6 -12.16 2.72 -1.79
N PRO A 7 -12.50 3.48 -0.72
CA PRO A 7 -11.49 4.16 0.09
C PRO A 7 -10.38 3.22 0.57
N THR A 8 -10.73 1.98 0.93
CA THR A 8 -9.77 0.92 1.30
C THR A 8 -8.82 0.57 0.16
N HIS A 9 -9.32 0.45 -1.07
CA HIS A 9 -8.49 0.16 -2.23
C HIS A 9 -7.52 1.31 -2.55
N ASP A 10 -7.98 2.57 -2.43
CA ASP A 10 -7.09 3.73 -2.62
C ASP A 10 -6.01 3.80 -1.54
N ILE A 11 -6.37 3.59 -0.27
CA ILE A 11 -5.42 3.55 0.86
C ILE A 11 -4.36 2.45 0.64
N MET A 12 -4.76 1.24 0.20
CA MET A 12 -3.80 0.17 -0.07
C MET A 12 -2.86 0.53 -1.23
N ASN A 13 -3.36 1.11 -2.32
CA ASN A 13 -2.52 1.54 -3.44
C ASN A 13 -1.50 2.61 -3.00
N ARG A 14 -1.93 3.53 -2.15
CA ARG A 14 -1.05 4.54 -1.55
C ARG A 14 0.00 3.92 -0.62
N ALA A 15 -0.40 2.96 0.23
CA ALA A 15 0.53 2.21 1.08
C ALA A 15 1.61 1.50 0.24
N CYS A 16 1.23 0.85 -0.86
CA CYS A 16 2.18 0.24 -1.80
C CYS A 16 3.16 1.27 -2.37
N ALA A 17 2.66 2.43 -2.80
CA ALA A 17 3.50 3.50 -3.34
C ALA A 17 4.47 4.08 -2.29
N ILE A 18 4.01 4.27 -1.05
CA ILE A 18 4.84 4.74 0.07
C ILE A 18 5.95 3.72 0.37
N HIS A 19 5.60 2.44 0.48
CA HIS A 19 6.55 1.37 0.74
C HIS A 19 7.59 1.24 -0.39
N LEU A 20 7.17 1.29 -1.66
CA LEU A 20 8.09 1.33 -2.81
C LEU A 20 9.06 2.52 -2.76
N ALA A 21 8.56 3.71 -2.46
CA ALA A 21 9.38 4.90 -2.30
C ALA A 21 10.41 4.70 -1.17
N HIS A 22 9.98 4.15 -0.03
CA HIS A 22 10.87 3.82 1.10
C HIS A 22 11.96 2.81 0.71
N LEU A 23 11.61 1.71 0.03
CA LEU A 23 12.57 0.72 -0.45
C LEU A 23 13.61 1.29 -1.44
N THR A 24 13.23 2.32 -2.20
CA THR A 24 14.14 3.01 -3.13
C THR A 24 14.96 4.13 -2.49
N GLY A 25 14.71 4.46 -1.21
CA GLY A 25 15.36 5.56 -0.49
C GLY A 25 14.86 6.95 -0.90
N ASP A 26 13.71 7.06 -1.57
CA ASP A 26 13.11 8.33 -1.98
C ASP A 26 12.26 8.93 -0.83
N GLU A 27 12.92 9.51 0.16
CA GLU A 27 12.28 10.11 1.33
C GLU A 27 11.35 11.28 0.99
N ALA A 28 11.64 12.00 -0.11
CA ALA A 28 10.80 13.09 -0.59
C ALA A 28 9.46 12.57 -1.12
N ALA A 29 9.49 11.48 -1.90
CA ALA A 29 8.28 10.80 -2.33
C ALA A 29 7.50 10.21 -1.17
N VAL A 30 8.16 9.58 -0.18
CA VAL A 30 7.50 9.08 1.04
C VAL A 30 6.72 10.20 1.73
N THR A 31 7.38 11.33 1.98
CA THR A 31 6.75 12.49 2.66
C THR A 31 5.55 13.01 1.87
N ARG A 32 5.71 13.21 0.55
CA ARG A 32 4.62 13.70 -0.31
C ARG A 32 3.43 12.74 -0.30
N LEU A 33 3.66 11.43 -0.45
CA LEU A 33 2.61 10.42 -0.50
C LEU A 33 1.86 10.28 0.83
N LEU A 34 2.56 10.41 1.97
CA LEU A 34 1.95 10.44 3.30
C LEU A 34 1.05 11.67 3.48
N VAL A 35 1.50 12.85 3.03
CA VAL A 35 0.70 14.08 3.06
C VAL A 35 -0.55 13.94 2.19
N GLU A 36 -0.42 13.45 0.95
CA GLU A 36 -1.59 13.24 0.08
C GLU A 36 -2.57 12.22 0.67
N CYS A 37 -2.07 11.15 1.31
CA CYS A 37 -2.91 10.17 2.00
C CYS A 37 -3.69 10.83 3.15
N HIS A 38 -3.04 11.68 3.93
CA HIS A 38 -3.67 12.47 4.99
C HIS A 38 -4.72 13.44 4.44
N GLU A 39 -4.45 14.14 3.35
CA GLU A 39 -5.38 15.10 2.75
C GLU A 39 -6.68 14.45 2.27
N LEU A 40 -6.61 13.21 1.78
CA LEU A 40 -7.77 12.49 1.24
C LEU A 40 -8.54 11.69 2.29
N HIS A 41 -7.83 11.08 3.24
CA HIS A 41 -8.42 10.08 4.16
C HIS A 41 -8.20 10.43 5.64
N GLY A 42 -7.57 11.56 5.94
CA GLY A 42 -7.24 12.00 7.29
C GLY A 42 -6.21 11.10 7.98
N LEU A 43 -6.05 11.31 9.30
CA LEU A 43 -5.18 10.49 10.14
C LEU A 43 -5.57 9.01 10.14
N GLN A 44 -6.86 8.69 9.99
CA GLN A 44 -7.32 7.32 9.92
C GLN A 44 -6.77 6.61 8.67
N GLY A 45 -6.80 7.27 7.51
CA GLY A 45 -6.25 6.70 6.29
C GLY A 45 -4.74 6.50 6.35
N VAL A 46 -4.00 7.43 6.96
CA VAL A 46 -2.56 7.26 7.20
C VAL A 46 -2.30 6.07 8.12
N SER A 47 -3.04 5.96 9.23
CA SER A 47 -2.89 4.83 10.17
C SER A 47 -3.18 3.49 9.50
N GLU A 48 -4.19 3.45 8.62
CA GLU A 48 -4.52 2.24 7.87
C GLU A 48 -3.47 1.94 6.80
N ALA A 49 -2.95 2.96 6.12
CA ALA A 49 -1.82 2.80 5.19
C ALA A 49 -0.59 2.22 5.89
N MET A 50 -0.26 2.67 7.10
CA MET A 50 0.87 2.11 7.87
C MET A 50 0.66 0.62 8.18
N ARG A 51 -0.56 0.21 8.58
CA ARG A 51 -0.86 -1.22 8.78
C ARG A 51 -0.69 -2.04 7.51
N TRP A 52 -1.09 -1.49 6.36
CA TRP A 52 -0.83 -2.15 5.09
C TRP A 52 0.67 -2.26 4.82
N ILE A 53 1.46 -1.23 5.11
CA ILE A 53 2.93 -1.28 4.96
C ILE A 53 3.54 -2.37 5.84
N ASP A 54 3.11 -2.51 7.10
CA ASP A 54 3.59 -3.58 7.98
C ASP A 54 3.35 -4.97 7.35
N ILE A 55 2.16 -5.19 6.75
CA ILE A 55 1.84 -6.43 6.03
C ILE A 55 2.72 -6.59 4.77
N LEU A 56 2.94 -5.51 4.03
CA LEU A 56 3.80 -5.52 2.84
C LEU A 56 5.23 -5.91 3.22
N ASP A 57 5.78 -5.36 4.30
CA ASP A 57 7.11 -5.67 4.81
C ASP A 57 7.24 -7.17 5.15
N GLU A 58 6.25 -7.75 5.86
CA GLU A 58 6.25 -9.19 6.18
C GLU A 58 6.25 -10.07 4.92
N VAL A 59 5.44 -9.73 3.92
CA VAL A 59 5.38 -10.48 2.65
C VAL A 59 6.68 -10.31 1.85
N ILE A 60 7.24 -9.11 1.82
CA ILE A 60 8.51 -8.81 1.14
C ILE A 60 9.65 -9.61 1.77
N ASP A 61 9.72 -9.69 3.10
CA ASP A 61 10.71 -10.48 3.82
C ASP A 61 10.60 -11.97 3.48
N GLU A 62 9.37 -12.51 3.41
CA GLU A 62 9.14 -13.89 2.97
C GLU A 62 9.60 -14.10 1.52
N VAL A 63 9.27 -13.18 0.61
CA VAL A 63 9.67 -13.23 -0.81
C VAL A 63 11.20 -13.21 -0.95
N VAL A 64 11.87 -12.33 -0.21
CA VAL A 64 13.34 -12.24 -0.20
C VAL A 64 13.94 -13.53 0.36
N SER A 65 13.38 -14.08 1.42
CA SER A 65 13.84 -15.35 2.01
C SER A 65 13.71 -16.54 1.05
N ALA A 66 12.71 -16.50 0.16
CA ALA A 66 12.49 -17.47 -0.91
C ALA A 66 13.39 -17.25 -2.15
N GLY A 67 14.27 -16.24 -2.12
CA GLY A 67 15.18 -15.93 -3.23
C GLY A 67 14.52 -15.19 -4.41
N MET A 68 13.35 -14.60 -4.18
CA MET A 68 12.63 -13.82 -5.19
C MET A 68 12.97 -12.33 -5.08
N ASP A 69 12.88 -11.61 -6.20
CA ASP A 69 13.11 -10.17 -6.26
C ASP A 69 11.88 -9.42 -5.70
N PRO A 70 12.01 -8.69 -4.58
CA PRO A 70 10.87 -8.01 -3.95
C PRO A 70 10.27 -6.92 -4.83
N ARG A 71 11.03 -6.38 -5.80
CA ARG A 71 10.55 -5.37 -6.75
C ARG A 71 9.59 -5.95 -7.79
N LYS A 72 9.44 -7.28 -7.86
CA LYS A 72 8.53 -7.98 -8.77
C LYS A 72 7.23 -8.41 -8.10
N VAL A 73 7.05 -8.10 -6.81
CA VAL A 73 5.83 -8.42 -6.08
C VAL A 73 4.75 -7.39 -6.42
N SER A 74 3.57 -7.87 -6.82
CA SER A 74 2.40 -7.04 -7.05
C SER A 74 1.28 -7.45 -6.11
N PHE A 75 0.71 -6.49 -5.38
CA PHE A 75 -0.41 -6.71 -4.47
C PHE A 75 -1.72 -6.34 -5.15
N THR A 76 -2.77 -7.13 -4.93
CA THR A 76 -4.11 -6.89 -5.51
C THR A 76 -5.18 -7.16 -4.46
N VAL A 77 -6.10 -6.21 -4.23
CA VAL A 77 -7.29 -6.47 -3.42
C VAL A 77 -8.29 -7.25 -4.25
N THR A 78 -8.63 -8.46 -3.80
CA THR A 78 -9.78 -9.18 -4.36
C THR A 78 -10.99 -8.88 -3.47
N PRO A 79 -12.02 -8.16 -3.97
CA PRO A 79 -13.23 -7.97 -3.19
C PRO A 79 -13.86 -9.34 -2.93
N VAL A 80 -14.10 -9.67 -1.65
CA VAL A 80 -14.89 -10.84 -1.29
C VAL A 80 -16.31 -10.55 -1.75
N ALA A 81 -16.80 -11.30 -2.73
CA ALA A 81 -18.20 -11.22 -3.13
C ALA A 81 -19.05 -11.45 -1.88
N ALA A 82 -19.82 -10.44 -1.48
CA ALA A 82 -20.79 -10.59 -0.42
C ALA A 82 -21.69 -11.76 -0.81
N SER A 83 -21.63 -12.85 -0.04
CA SER A 83 -22.54 -13.98 -0.23
C SER A 83 -23.92 -13.48 0.18
N SER A 84 -24.76 -13.20 -0.81
CA SER A 84 -26.19 -12.89 -0.65
C SER A 84 -26.97 -14.10 -0.15
#